data_AF-A0A933ZJ66-F1
#
_entry.id   AF-A0A933ZJ66-F1
#
_cell.length_a   1.000
_cell.length_b   1.000
_cell.length_c   1.000
_cell.angle_alpha   90.00
_cell.angle_beta   90.00
_cell.angle_gamma   90.00
#
_symmetry.space_group_name_H-M   'P 1'
#
loop_
_entity.id
_entity.type
_entity.pdbx_description
1 polymer ?
#
loop_
_entity_poly.entity_id
_entity_poly.type
_entity_poly.pdbx_seq_one_letter_code
_entity_poly.pdbx_strand_id
1 'polypeptide(L)'
;MNSTPFSHSVRVLACGNCGAPLEVPPAGGSVSCQYCRASSQIQGRDEAAELAAAKQAPAMDDAERFERLRAQAAHLVLLPQSVAHLAVGGVLHPQKVDKAMAEWRQARSELEAGGPFPVAERLFHLTRLLSDHLAVVREEMRRRALLETAMELLQAPRHRQVLRGALACNAARVGDLPAADAWLAGCNPRSDDIHVDTTWRFSKAYVCTARQDWKGVLQALGSRIGDVPLASGEEEACGMLRANAIERSGQVQQAAEQVFSIMSQSTRGAAALMQFLALNRELGLCPASFPHAKNRLDGNIAAEGTKRAIGQTGLVGPIVGGVILSFVGTLMTTSALFDPKAKSPIWGLFAFGLLVLSLAVLVFVAGVRGNLRERRRRIRVYETGLDATLTVLDLKRGGKQQADEMKLIVHVPAEAPYEAKWVGHLSPDEQVRAAPGCYLPAKVDPQDRTFVIPLL
;
A
#
# COMPACT_ATOMS: atom_id res chain seq x y z
N MET A 1 33.98 15.52 -4.16
CA MET A 1 32.88 14.55 -3.97
C MET A 1 31.60 15.27 -4.29
N ASN A 2 30.78 14.74 -5.20
CA ASN A 2 29.51 15.38 -5.54
C ASN A 2 28.54 15.20 -4.37
N SER A 3 27.99 16.29 -3.85
CA SER A 3 26.97 16.21 -2.81
C SER A 3 25.70 15.55 -3.37
N THR A 4 25.18 14.54 -2.67
CA THR A 4 23.89 13.94 -3.01
C THR A 4 22.74 14.72 -2.36
N PRO A 5 21.49 14.57 -2.82
CA PRO A 5 20.33 15.26 -2.22
C PRO A 5 20.14 15.02 -0.71
N PHE A 6 20.71 13.94 -0.18
CA PHE A 6 20.61 13.56 1.23
C PHE A 6 21.94 13.60 1.99
N SER A 7 22.98 14.22 1.40
CA SER A 7 24.27 14.38 2.08
C SER A 7 24.08 14.98 3.48
N HIS A 8 24.76 14.41 4.48
CA HIS A 8 24.72 14.93 5.84
C HIS A 8 25.41 16.30 5.96
N SER A 9 26.43 16.52 5.13
CA SER A 9 27.20 17.76 5.06
C SER A 9 26.44 18.94 4.44
N VAL A 10 25.31 18.69 3.79
CA VAL A 10 24.40 19.72 3.29
C VAL A 10 23.17 19.76 4.18
N ARG A 11 22.72 20.97 4.49
CA ARG A 11 21.49 21.22 5.23
C ARG A 11 20.47 21.79 4.29
N VAL A 12 19.29 21.18 4.24
CA VAL A 12 18.20 21.64 3.38
C VAL A 12 16.98 21.86 4.24
N LEU A 13 16.48 23.09 4.28
CA LEU A 13 15.31 23.45 5.06
C LEU A 13 14.19 23.93 4.15
N ALA A 14 12.94 23.82 4.57
CA ALA A 14 11.83 24.40 3.87
C ALA A 14 11.82 25.91 4.12
N CYS A 15 11.50 26.72 3.11
CA CYS A 15 11.28 28.15 3.30
C CYS A 15 10.05 28.39 4.18
N GLY A 16 10.16 29.26 5.21
CA GLY A 16 9.03 29.59 6.09
C GLY A 16 7.84 30.20 5.35
N ASN A 17 8.08 30.92 4.25
CA ASN A 17 7.04 31.59 3.48
C ASN A 17 6.39 30.65 2.43
N CYS A 18 7.17 30.12 1.49
CA CYS A 18 6.64 29.35 0.36
C CYS A 18 6.77 27.82 0.50
N GLY A 19 7.54 27.32 1.47
CA GLY A 19 7.79 25.88 1.64
C GLY A 19 8.78 25.26 0.66
N ALA A 20 9.38 26.04 -0.26
CA ALA A 20 10.40 25.56 -1.19
C ALA A 20 11.71 25.18 -0.47
N PRO A 21 12.49 24.22 -0.99
CA PRO A 21 13.76 23.82 -0.39
C PRO A 21 14.80 24.96 -0.42
N LEU A 22 15.53 25.11 0.67
CA LEU A 22 16.61 26.08 0.90
C LEU A 22 17.86 25.33 1.31
N GLU A 23 18.92 25.44 0.51
CA GLU A 23 20.24 24.96 0.93
C GLU A 23 20.86 25.98 1.89
N VAL A 24 21.32 25.48 3.03
CA VAL A 24 21.87 26.28 4.12
C VAL A 24 23.22 25.71 4.51
N PRO A 25 24.23 26.55 4.84
CA PRO A 25 25.44 26.05 5.46
C PRO A 25 25.12 25.32 6.79
N PRO A 26 25.82 24.21 7.12
CA PRO A 26 25.63 23.54 8.41
C PRO A 26 25.83 24.47 9.62
N ALA A 27 26.75 25.43 9.51
CA ALA A 27 27.01 26.45 10.52
C ALA A 27 25.88 27.48 10.69
N GLY A 28 24.85 27.45 9.83
CA GLY A 28 23.80 28.46 9.79
C GLY A 28 24.21 29.70 9.01
N GLY A 29 23.45 30.79 9.18
CA GLY A 29 23.66 32.07 8.51
C GLY A 29 22.38 32.70 7.97
N SER A 30 22.53 33.79 7.22
CA SER A 30 21.43 34.41 6.48
C SER A 30 21.33 33.80 5.09
N VAL A 31 20.14 33.33 4.71
CA VAL A 31 19.86 32.76 3.39
C VAL A 31 18.62 33.41 2.79
N SER A 32 18.64 33.66 1.47
CA SER A 32 17.47 34.14 0.72
C SER A 32 16.86 33.01 -0.10
N CYS A 33 15.54 32.85 -0.01
CA CYS A 33 14.82 31.88 -0.80
C CYS A 33 14.85 32.24 -2.29
N GLN A 34 15.34 31.35 -3.14
CA GLN A 34 15.40 31.57 -4.59
C GLN A 34 14.01 31.71 -5.24
N TYR A 35 12.96 31.18 -4.59
CA TYR A 35 11.59 31.17 -5.13
C TYR A 35 10.78 32.40 -4.72
N CYS A 36 10.72 32.73 -3.43
CA CYS A 36 9.91 33.84 -2.93
C CYS A 36 10.72 35.03 -2.39
N ARG A 37 12.06 34.98 -2.47
CA ARG A 37 13.01 36.01 -2.02
C ARG A 37 12.98 36.34 -0.52
N ALA A 38 12.17 35.64 0.28
CA ALA A 38 12.18 35.79 1.73
C ALA A 38 13.57 35.47 2.29
N SER A 39 14.09 36.35 3.16
CA SER A 39 15.32 36.12 3.90
C SER A 39 15.02 35.42 5.22
N SER A 40 15.90 34.53 5.66
CA SER A 40 15.78 33.82 6.93
C SER A 40 17.14 33.77 7.63
N GLN A 41 17.14 34.00 8.94
CA GLN A 41 18.30 33.80 9.80
C GLN A 41 18.22 32.41 10.42
N ILE A 42 19.21 31.58 10.16
CA ILE A 42 19.18 30.16 10.54
C ILE A 42 20.35 29.88 11.48
N GLN A 43 20.07 29.31 12.65
CA GLN A 43 21.10 28.89 13.60
C GLN A 43 21.83 27.66 13.10
N GLY A 44 23.10 27.45 13.46
CA GLY A 44 23.84 26.25 13.11
C GLY A 44 23.15 24.96 13.57
N ARG A 45 23.36 23.86 12.85
CA ARG A 45 22.81 22.54 13.22
C ARG A 45 23.52 22.04 14.48
N ASP A 46 22.77 21.85 15.56
CA ASP A 46 23.26 21.22 16.78
C ASP A 46 22.72 19.79 16.89
N GLU A 47 23.63 18.82 16.85
CA GLU A 47 23.32 17.38 17.00
C GLU A 47 24.04 16.77 18.21
N ALA A 48 24.74 17.57 19.01
CA ALA A 48 25.62 17.08 20.06
C ALA A 48 24.85 16.30 21.13
N ALA A 49 23.68 16.82 21.53
CA ALA A 49 22.83 16.19 22.53
C ALA A 49 22.31 14.81 22.08
N GLU A 50 21.89 14.63 20.83
CA GLU A 50 21.42 13.32 20.37
C GLU A 50 22.56 12.33 20.18
N LEU A 51 23.70 12.78 19.65
CA LEU A 51 24.87 11.93 19.51
C LEU A 51 25.38 11.45 20.87
N ALA A 52 25.28 12.29 21.91
CA ALA A 52 25.57 11.89 23.28
C ALA A 52 24.52 10.89 23.81
N ALA A 53 23.22 11.18 23.63
CA ALA A 53 22.14 10.32 24.08
C ALA A 53 22.16 8.93 23.41
N ALA A 54 22.45 8.85 22.11
CA ALA A 54 22.57 7.60 21.37
C ALA A 54 23.70 6.70 21.91
N LYS A 55 24.78 7.29 22.44
CA LYS A 55 25.89 6.56 23.07
C LYS A 55 25.57 6.09 24.49
N GLN A 56 24.64 6.74 25.17
CA GLN A 56 24.26 6.48 26.57
C GLN A 56 23.01 5.60 26.69
N ALA A 57 22.71 4.79 25.68
CA ALA A 57 21.51 3.96 25.65
C ALA A 57 21.33 3.16 26.97
N PRO A 58 20.12 3.08 27.54
CA PRO A 58 19.90 2.50 28.86
C PRO A 58 20.47 1.08 28.97
N ALA A 59 21.10 0.79 30.10
CA ALA A 59 21.52 -0.56 30.47
C ALA A 59 20.30 -1.39 30.93
N MET A 60 19.40 -1.71 30.00
CA MET A 60 18.33 -2.69 30.20
C MET A 60 18.75 -4.01 29.54
N ASP A 61 18.45 -5.12 30.20
CA ASP A 61 18.60 -6.45 29.61
C ASP A 61 17.75 -6.59 28.34
N ASP A 62 18.28 -7.24 27.31
CA ASP A 62 17.58 -7.31 26.02
C ASP A 62 16.31 -8.18 26.07
N ALA A 63 16.25 -9.18 26.96
CA ALA A 63 15.03 -9.99 27.10
C ALA A 63 13.91 -9.18 27.76
N GLU A 64 14.21 -8.44 28.83
CA GLU A 64 13.25 -7.53 29.47
C GLU A 64 12.78 -6.46 28.47
N ARG A 65 13.71 -5.85 27.73
CA ARG A 65 13.41 -4.84 26.73
C ARG A 65 12.48 -5.39 25.65
N PHE A 66 12.77 -6.57 25.11
CA PHE A 66 11.93 -7.18 24.08
C PHE A 66 10.53 -7.50 24.59
N GLU A 67 10.37 -7.89 25.85
CA GLU A 67 9.05 -8.12 26.41
C GLU A 67 8.21 -6.84 26.48
N ARG A 68 8.82 -5.72 26.89
CA ARG A 68 8.17 -4.39 26.87
C ARG A 68 7.78 -3.97 25.46
N LEU A 69 8.66 -4.22 24.48
CA LEU A 69 8.40 -3.91 23.08
C LEU A 69 7.24 -4.75 22.51
N ARG A 70 7.15 -6.05 22.85
CA ARG A 70 6.01 -6.91 22.45
C ARG A 70 4.69 -6.40 23.03
N ALA A 71 4.69 -5.97 24.29
CA ALA A 71 3.50 -5.42 24.94
C ALA A 71 2.97 -4.16 24.21
N GLN A 72 3.85 -3.39 23.58
CA GLN A 72 3.47 -2.19 22.80
C GLN A 72 3.02 -2.51 21.37
N ALA A 73 3.57 -3.57 20.75
CA ALA A 73 3.32 -3.91 19.35
C ALA A 73 1.85 -4.21 19.02
N ALA A 74 1.04 -4.64 20.01
CA ALA A 74 -0.38 -4.91 19.84
C ALA A 74 -1.23 -3.66 19.53
N HIS A 75 -0.68 -2.45 19.70
CA HIS A 75 -1.41 -1.21 19.45
C HIS A 75 -1.29 -0.77 18.00
N LEU A 76 -2.43 -0.73 17.29
CA LEU A 76 -2.52 -0.11 15.98
C LEU A 76 -2.30 1.40 16.12
N VAL A 77 -1.29 1.92 15.41
CA VAL A 77 -1.07 3.36 15.31
C VAL A 77 -2.12 3.95 14.36
N LEU A 78 -3.14 4.54 14.95
CA LEU A 78 -4.08 5.36 14.20
C LEU A 78 -3.48 6.75 13.98
N LEU A 79 -3.78 7.35 12.82
CA LEU A 79 -3.45 8.75 12.62
C LEU A 79 -4.21 9.61 13.63
N PRO A 80 -3.56 10.60 14.27
CA PRO A 80 -4.25 11.52 15.17
C PRO A 80 -5.40 12.23 14.47
N GLN A 81 -6.46 12.54 15.21
CA GLN A 81 -7.65 13.23 14.70
C GLN A 81 -7.30 14.57 14.01
N SER A 82 -6.22 15.23 14.45
CA SER A 82 -5.73 16.50 13.88
C SER A 82 -5.24 16.40 12.44
N VAL A 83 -4.97 15.21 11.92
CA VAL A 83 -4.51 14.97 10.53
C VAL A 83 -5.31 13.89 9.81
N ALA A 84 -6.14 13.13 10.52
CA ALA A 84 -6.91 12.02 9.97
C ALA A 84 -7.80 12.45 8.79
N HIS A 85 -8.30 13.69 8.79
CA HIS A 85 -9.11 14.24 7.69
C HIS A 85 -8.34 14.42 6.37
N LEU A 86 -7.01 14.35 6.39
CA LEU A 86 -6.17 14.47 5.19
C LEU A 86 -5.89 13.12 4.53
N ALA A 87 -6.05 12.03 5.28
CA ALA A 87 -5.66 10.70 4.86
C ALA A 87 -6.87 9.79 4.61
N VAL A 88 -6.67 8.78 3.77
CA VAL A 88 -7.59 7.66 3.62
C VAL A 88 -6.78 6.37 3.60
N GLY A 89 -7.20 5.37 4.38
CA GLY A 89 -6.42 4.14 4.58
C GLY A 89 -5.05 4.38 5.24
N GLY A 90 -4.84 5.54 5.88
CA GLY A 90 -3.55 5.93 6.44
C GLY A 90 -2.60 6.64 5.46
N VAL A 91 -3.03 6.87 4.20
CA VAL A 91 -2.22 7.53 3.16
C VAL A 91 -2.79 8.90 2.82
N LEU A 92 -1.93 9.88 2.55
CA LEU A 92 -2.35 11.22 2.14
C LEU A 92 -3.18 11.18 0.86
N HIS A 93 -4.39 11.74 0.89
CA HIS A 93 -5.24 11.82 -0.29
C HIS A 93 -4.64 12.82 -1.31
N PRO A 94 -4.47 12.46 -2.60
CA PRO A 94 -3.79 13.32 -3.58
C PRO A 94 -4.40 14.72 -3.73
N GLN A 95 -5.73 14.85 -3.67
CA GLN A 95 -6.41 16.15 -3.73
C GLN A 95 -6.27 17.03 -2.47
N LYS A 96 -5.67 16.48 -1.40
CA LYS A 96 -5.48 17.19 -0.12
C LYS A 96 -4.03 17.59 0.12
N VAL A 97 -3.14 17.41 -0.85
CA VAL A 97 -1.71 17.73 -0.72
C VAL A 97 -1.48 19.22 -0.43
N ASP A 98 -2.13 20.12 -1.18
CA ASP A 98 -2.00 21.57 -0.95
C ASP A 98 -2.52 21.98 0.42
N LYS A 99 -3.65 21.40 0.85
CA LYS A 99 -4.20 21.61 2.19
C LYS A 99 -3.24 21.11 3.27
N ALA A 100 -2.68 19.91 3.11
CA ALA A 100 -1.69 19.35 4.04
C ALA A 100 -0.42 20.22 4.12
N MET A 101 0.07 20.75 2.98
CA MET A 101 1.19 21.68 2.95
C MET A 101 0.88 23.02 3.64
N ALA A 102 -0.36 23.52 3.53
CA ALA A 102 -0.79 24.71 4.25
C ALA A 102 -0.85 24.46 5.77
N GLU A 103 -1.48 23.36 6.19
CA GLU A 103 -1.53 22.95 7.61
C GLU A 103 -0.12 22.70 8.19
N TRP A 104 0.79 22.13 7.39
CA TRP A 104 2.18 21.90 7.79
C TRP A 104 2.92 23.22 8.03
N ARG A 105 2.80 24.19 7.12
CA ARG A 105 3.41 25.53 7.29
C ARG A 105 2.84 26.27 8.49
N GLN A 106 1.53 26.14 8.72
CA GLN A 106 0.89 26.71 9.90
C GLN A 106 1.44 26.07 11.20
N ALA A 107 1.45 24.73 11.29
CA ALA A 107 1.96 24.03 12.47
C ALA A 107 3.44 24.35 12.76
N ARG A 108 4.24 24.50 11.70
CA ARG A 108 5.61 24.99 11.80
C ARG A 108 5.67 26.39 12.42
N SER A 109 4.92 27.35 11.87
CA SER A 109 4.94 28.73 12.36
C SER A 109 4.49 28.81 13.83
N GLU A 110 3.51 28.00 14.22
CA GLU A 110 3.06 27.90 15.62
C GLU A 110 4.17 27.34 16.52
N LEU A 111 4.93 26.32 16.11
CA LEU A 111 6.06 25.80 16.90
C LEU A 111 7.24 26.77 16.98
N GLU A 112 7.55 27.49 15.89
CA GLU A 112 8.56 28.56 15.91
C GLU A 112 8.19 29.66 16.92
N ALA A 113 6.90 29.88 17.15
CA ALA A 113 6.37 30.78 18.18
C ALA A 113 6.25 30.16 19.59
N GLY A 114 6.78 28.96 19.81
CA GLY A 114 6.71 28.27 21.11
C GLY A 114 5.42 27.48 21.35
N GLY A 115 4.77 27.02 20.28
CA GLY A 115 3.54 26.24 20.33
C GLY A 115 3.66 24.95 21.17
N PRO A 116 2.53 24.45 21.71
CA PRO A 116 2.53 23.33 22.65
C PRO A 116 2.72 21.98 21.94
N PHE A 117 2.90 20.93 22.75
CA PHE A 117 3.12 19.56 22.28
C PHE A 117 2.10 19.02 21.25
N PRO A 118 0.79 19.29 21.32
CA PRO A 118 -0.14 18.86 20.28
C PRO A 118 0.16 19.42 18.87
N VAL A 119 0.78 20.62 18.79
CA VAL A 119 1.23 21.20 17.52
C VAL A 119 2.45 20.43 17.00
N ALA A 120 3.35 20.00 17.89
CA ALA A 120 4.49 19.15 17.55
C ALA A 120 4.05 17.79 16.99
N GLU A 121 3.08 17.13 17.63
CA GLU A 121 2.46 15.89 17.13
C GLU A 121 1.85 16.10 15.74
N ARG A 122 1.07 17.18 15.56
CA ARG A 122 0.48 17.51 14.25
C ARG A 122 1.56 17.72 13.19
N LEU A 123 2.62 18.48 13.48
CA LEU A 123 3.72 18.71 12.54
C LEU A 123 4.43 17.40 12.18
N PHE A 124 4.70 16.55 13.16
CA PHE A 124 5.33 15.24 12.96
C PHE A 124 4.52 14.36 11.98
N HIS A 125 3.22 14.18 12.24
CA HIS A 125 2.39 13.35 11.39
C HIS A 125 2.14 13.94 9.99
N LEU A 126 1.99 15.27 9.88
CA LEU A 126 1.92 15.95 8.57
C LEU A 126 3.22 15.72 7.78
N THR A 127 4.38 15.81 8.44
CA THR A 127 5.69 15.58 7.81
C THR A 127 5.80 14.16 7.27
N ARG A 128 5.33 13.14 8.03
CA ARG A 128 5.32 11.75 7.54
C ARG A 128 4.44 11.58 6.30
N LEU A 129 3.17 12.03 6.38
CA LEU A 129 2.22 11.94 5.27
C LEU A 129 2.74 12.62 4.00
N LEU A 130 3.29 13.83 4.13
CA LEU A 130 3.86 14.57 3.02
C LEU A 130 5.14 13.93 2.49
N SER A 131 6.03 13.44 3.37
CA SER A 131 7.25 12.73 2.95
C SER A 131 6.93 11.51 2.11
N ASP A 132 5.95 10.71 2.51
CA ASP A 132 5.56 9.50 1.80
C ASP A 132 4.95 9.84 0.42
N HIS A 133 4.13 10.89 0.35
CA HIS A 133 3.63 11.41 -0.93
C HIS A 133 4.77 11.89 -1.84
N LEU A 134 5.71 12.68 -1.32
CA LEU A 134 6.83 13.22 -2.09
C LEU A 134 7.79 12.12 -2.56
N ALA A 135 7.87 11.00 -1.83
CA ALA A 135 8.59 9.80 -2.29
C ALA A 135 7.98 9.24 -3.57
N VAL A 136 6.64 9.17 -3.63
CA VAL A 136 5.90 8.64 -4.78
C VAL A 136 6.06 9.56 -6.00
N VAL A 137 5.95 10.88 -5.81
CA VAL A 137 6.14 11.85 -6.91
C VAL A 137 7.61 12.21 -7.19
N ARG A 138 8.57 11.60 -6.48
CA ARG A 138 10.02 11.75 -6.64
C ARG A 138 10.54 13.19 -6.46
N GLU A 139 9.93 13.97 -5.57
CA GLU A 139 10.38 15.33 -5.20
C GLU A 139 11.40 15.28 -4.04
N GLU A 140 12.58 14.71 -4.29
CA GLU A 140 13.57 14.37 -3.25
C GLU A 140 14.06 15.57 -2.43
N MET A 141 14.38 16.70 -3.07
CA MET A 141 14.86 17.90 -2.35
C MET A 141 13.79 18.51 -1.44
N ARG A 142 12.52 18.50 -1.89
CA ARG A 142 11.40 18.99 -1.07
C ARG A 142 11.12 18.03 0.08
N ARG A 143 11.18 16.72 -0.17
CA ARG A 143 11.08 15.70 0.88
C ARG A 143 12.15 15.88 1.93
N ARG A 144 13.41 16.06 1.51
CA ARG A 144 14.54 16.34 2.40
C ARG A 144 14.28 17.60 3.24
N ALA A 145 13.88 18.69 2.59
CA ALA A 145 13.58 19.96 3.26
C ALA A 145 12.51 19.82 4.36
N LEU A 146 11.42 19.09 4.10
CA LEU A 146 10.37 18.85 5.08
C LEU A 146 10.87 18.04 6.29
N LEU A 147 11.56 16.92 6.02
CA LEU A 147 12.08 16.03 7.07
C LEU A 147 13.05 16.76 7.99
N GLU A 148 14.02 17.48 7.42
CA GLU A 148 15.06 18.17 8.19
C GLU A 148 14.48 19.39 8.95
N THR A 149 13.58 20.16 8.34
CA THR A 149 12.90 21.27 9.04
C THR A 149 12.10 20.79 10.24
N ALA A 150 11.30 19.73 10.06
CA ALA A 150 10.52 19.18 11.16
C ALA A 150 11.43 18.60 12.25
N MET A 151 12.50 17.91 11.87
CA MET A 151 13.47 17.37 12.82
C MET A 151 14.10 18.46 13.69
N GLU A 152 14.42 19.64 13.14
CA GLU A 152 15.00 20.75 13.90
C GLU A 152 14.00 21.40 14.87
N LEU A 153 12.73 21.50 14.48
CA LEU A 153 11.68 22.12 15.30
C LEU A 153 11.14 21.19 16.39
N LEU A 154 11.13 19.88 16.15
CA LEU A 154 10.58 18.90 17.09
C LEU A 154 11.58 18.65 18.23
N GLN A 155 11.13 18.85 19.46
CA GLN A 155 11.96 18.66 20.66
C GLN A 155 11.93 17.22 21.19
N ALA A 156 10.84 16.49 20.97
CA ALA A 156 10.68 15.14 21.48
C ALA A 156 11.68 14.17 20.80
N PRO A 157 12.57 13.48 21.56
CA PRO A 157 13.60 12.62 21.00
C PRO A 157 13.04 11.54 20.06
N ARG A 158 11.87 10.98 20.38
CA ARG A 158 11.19 9.97 19.55
C ARG A 158 10.88 10.46 18.14
N HIS A 159 10.40 11.70 17.99
CA HIS A 159 10.06 12.24 16.67
C HIS A 159 11.32 12.50 15.85
N ARG A 160 12.35 13.09 16.48
CA ARG A 160 13.64 13.35 15.85
C ARG A 160 14.27 12.06 15.32
N GLN A 161 14.28 10.99 16.13
CA GLN A 161 14.80 9.69 15.71
C GLN A 161 14.04 9.09 14.52
N VAL A 162 12.70 9.17 14.51
CA VAL A 162 11.91 8.67 13.38
C VAL A 162 12.27 9.41 12.08
N LEU A 163 12.34 10.74 12.13
CA LEU A 163 12.68 11.56 10.95
C LEU A 163 14.14 11.35 10.51
N ARG A 164 15.07 11.18 11.45
CA ARG A 164 16.48 10.87 11.19
C ARG A 164 16.67 9.49 10.57
N GLY A 165 15.91 8.48 11.00
CA GLY A 165 15.85 7.17 10.35
C GLY A 165 15.38 7.27 8.90
N ALA A 166 14.32 8.05 8.65
CA ALA A 166 13.87 8.31 7.29
C ALA A 166 14.97 8.99 6.43
N LEU A 167 15.69 9.98 6.97
CA LEU A 167 16.84 10.60 6.28
C LEU A 167 17.94 9.59 5.96
N ALA A 168 18.25 8.68 6.88
CA ALA A 168 19.22 7.59 6.65
C ALA A 168 18.79 6.66 5.51
N CYS A 169 17.54 6.19 5.51
CA CYS A 169 17.01 5.36 4.42
C CYS A 169 17.06 6.08 3.07
N ASN A 170 16.73 7.37 3.04
CA ASN A 170 16.77 8.16 1.81
C ASN A 170 18.19 8.37 1.28
N ALA A 171 19.16 8.61 2.16
CA ALA A 171 20.57 8.66 1.77
C ALA A 171 21.06 7.32 1.20
N ALA A 172 20.72 6.21 1.85
CA ALA A 172 21.06 4.87 1.35
C ALA A 172 20.40 4.56 0.00
N ARG A 173 19.13 5.00 -0.19
CA ARG A 173 18.38 4.81 -1.44
C ARG A 173 19.04 5.49 -2.63
N VAL A 174 19.67 6.66 -2.43
CA VAL A 174 20.42 7.36 -3.49
C VAL A 174 21.91 6.95 -3.54
N GLY A 175 22.30 5.90 -2.83
CA GLY A 175 23.67 5.37 -2.80
C GLY A 175 24.65 6.13 -1.89
N ASP A 176 24.21 7.15 -1.14
CA ASP A 176 25.07 7.91 -0.20
C ASP A 176 25.17 7.19 1.15
N LEU A 177 25.88 6.06 1.15
CA LEU A 177 26.09 5.24 2.33
C LEU A 177 26.82 5.96 3.47
N PRO A 178 27.82 6.83 3.23
CA PRO A 178 28.42 7.64 4.30
C PRO A 178 27.42 8.59 4.96
N ALA A 179 26.60 9.30 4.18
CA ALA A 179 25.55 10.15 4.75
C ALA A 179 24.51 9.32 5.51
N ALA A 180 24.15 8.14 5.01
CA ALA A 180 23.22 7.25 5.69
C ALA A 180 23.71 6.83 7.08
N ASP A 181 24.99 6.50 7.24
CA ASP A 181 25.59 6.23 8.56
C ASP A 181 25.60 7.48 9.44
N ALA A 182 25.94 8.65 8.88
CA ALA A 182 25.98 9.89 9.64
C ALA A 182 24.60 10.24 10.21
N TRP A 183 23.53 10.06 9.42
CA TRP A 183 22.16 10.17 9.91
C TRP A 183 21.86 9.13 10.98
N LEU A 184 22.18 7.85 10.73
CA LEU A 184 21.83 6.78 11.66
C LEU A 184 22.60 6.85 13.00
N ALA A 185 23.78 7.48 13.03
CA ALA A 185 24.62 7.62 14.23
C ALA A 185 23.93 8.36 15.38
N GLY A 186 22.98 9.25 15.08
CA GLY A 186 22.21 9.98 16.07
C GLY A 186 20.94 9.27 16.56
N CYS A 187 20.73 8.00 16.20
CA CYS A 187 19.58 7.20 16.63
C CYS A 187 19.98 6.24 17.76
N ASN A 188 19.11 6.08 18.77
CA ASN A 188 19.29 5.13 19.86
C ASN A 188 18.99 3.68 19.38
N PRO A 189 19.96 2.76 19.41
CA PRO A 189 19.79 1.36 18.99
C PRO A 189 19.09 0.46 20.01
N ARG A 190 18.87 0.93 21.25
CA ARG A 190 18.29 0.14 22.35
C ARG A 190 17.12 0.86 23.02
N SER A 191 16.26 1.50 22.23
CA SER A 191 15.04 2.10 22.79
C SER A 191 14.09 1.02 23.32
N ASP A 192 13.35 1.37 24.36
CA ASP A 192 12.22 0.60 24.90
C ASP A 192 10.86 1.10 24.37
N ASP A 193 10.86 2.11 23.48
CA ASP A 193 9.69 2.52 22.70
C ASP A 193 9.68 1.78 21.35
N ILE A 194 8.58 1.10 21.04
CA ILE A 194 8.46 0.24 19.85
C ILE A 194 8.64 0.99 18.55
N HIS A 195 8.18 2.23 18.45
CA HIS A 195 8.31 3.00 17.21
C HIS A 195 9.74 3.48 17.02
N VAL A 196 10.40 3.86 18.09
CA VAL A 196 11.79 4.33 18.09
C VAL A 196 12.76 3.18 17.79
N ASP A 197 12.59 2.01 18.43
CA ASP A 197 13.38 0.79 18.18
C ASP A 197 13.14 0.27 16.75
N THR A 198 11.88 0.14 16.33
CA THR A 198 11.54 -0.29 14.97
C THR A 198 12.15 0.62 13.92
N THR A 199 12.09 1.95 14.11
CA THR A 199 12.69 2.89 13.16
C THR A 199 14.20 2.70 13.05
N TRP A 200 14.90 2.52 14.17
CA TRP A 200 16.35 2.25 14.13
C TRP A 200 16.64 0.93 13.38
N ARG A 201 15.92 -0.15 13.70
CA ARG A 201 16.12 -1.46 13.08
C ARG A 201 15.81 -1.46 11.59
N PHE A 202 14.69 -0.87 11.20
CA PHE A 202 14.31 -0.70 9.80
C PHE A 202 15.39 0.08 9.06
N SER A 203 15.82 1.23 9.60
CA SER A 203 16.84 2.07 8.96
C SER A 203 18.19 1.36 8.86
N LYS A 204 18.61 0.66 9.93
CA LYS A 204 19.84 -0.12 9.95
C LYS A 204 19.80 -1.24 8.91
N ALA A 205 18.72 -2.00 8.86
CA ALA A 205 18.52 -3.07 7.88
C ALA A 205 18.48 -2.53 6.44
N TYR A 206 17.88 -1.37 6.23
CA TYR A 206 17.85 -0.71 4.93
C TYR A 206 19.27 -0.32 4.48
N VAL A 207 20.05 0.32 5.35
CA VAL A 207 21.46 0.68 5.07
C VAL A 207 22.32 -0.55 4.82
N CYS A 208 22.17 -1.60 5.63
CA CYS A 208 22.88 -2.87 5.42
C CYS A 208 22.47 -3.54 4.10
N THR A 209 21.19 -3.45 3.71
CA THR A 209 20.70 -3.96 2.42
C THR A 209 21.36 -3.23 1.25
N ALA A 210 21.43 -1.89 1.30
CA ALA A 210 22.10 -1.09 0.29
C ALA A 210 23.62 -1.39 0.21
N ARG A 211 24.23 -1.84 1.31
CA ARG A 211 25.63 -2.33 1.37
C ARG A 211 25.83 -3.76 0.94
N GLN A 212 24.75 -4.51 0.72
CA GLN A 212 24.79 -5.97 0.57
C GLN A 212 25.36 -6.70 1.80
N ASP A 213 25.25 -6.10 2.99
CA ASP A 213 25.60 -6.68 4.28
C ASP A 213 24.41 -7.47 4.85
N TRP A 214 24.18 -8.67 4.30
CA TRP A 214 23.05 -9.53 4.69
C TRP A 214 23.11 -9.97 6.14
N LYS A 215 24.33 -10.15 6.69
CA LYS A 215 24.53 -10.47 8.11
C LYS A 215 24.03 -9.31 8.99
N GLY A 216 24.38 -8.07 8.64
CA GLY A 216 23.90 -6.88 9.35
C GLY A 216 22.37 -6.73 9.30
N VAL A 217 21.73 -7.08 8.18
CA VAL A 217 20.25 -7.11 8.08
C VAL A 217 19.66 -8.11 9.08
N LEU A 218 20.17 -9.34 9.11
CA LEU A 218 19.66 -10.39 9.99
C LEU A 218 19.99 -10.13 11.46
N GLN A 219 21.10 -9.45 11.78
CA GLN A 219 21.37 -8.97 13.13
C GLN A 219 20.36 -7.91 13.58
N ALA A 220 19.94 -7.01 12.68
CA ALA A 220 18.97 -5.96 13.00
C ALA A 220 17.54 -6.49 13.11
N LEU A 221 17.14 -7.46 12.27
CA LEU A 221 15.74 -7.90 12.14
C LEU A 221 15.46 -9.32 12.64
N GLY A 222 16.48 -10.08 13.02
CA GLY A 222 16.36 -11.52 13.26
C GLY A 222 16.25 -12.34 11.98
N SER A 223 16.24 -13.65 12.12
CA SER A 223 16.20 -14.65 11.03
C SER A 223 14.80 -15.18 10.73
N ARG A 224 13.85 -14.99 11.65
CA ARG A 224 12.46 -15.43 11.54
C ARG A 224 11.51 -14.29 11.86
N ILE A 225 10.26 -14.43 11.43
CA ILE A 225 9.17 -13.56 11.87
C ILE A 225 9.02 -13.71 13.39
N GLY A 226 8.98 -12.59 14.11
CA GLY A 226 8.81 -12.58 15.56
C GLY A 226 10.09 -12.69 16.39
N ASP A 227 11.26 -12.93 15.77
CA ASP A 227 12.57 -12.91 16.46
C ASP A 227 12.81 -11.56 17.16
N VAL A 228 12.32 -10.49 16.53
CA VAL A 228 12.41 -9.12 17.03
C VAL A 228 11.03 -8.48 16.99
N PRO A 229 10.55 -7.85 18.08
CA PRO A 229 9.29 -7.11 18.09
C PRO A 229 9.40 -5.89 17.17
N LEU A 230 8.40 -5.66 16.33
CA LEU A 230 8.35 -4.53 15.41
C LEU A 230 7.00 -3.83 15.54
N ALA A 231 6.96 -2.53 15.25
CA ALA A 231 5.71 -1.79 15.15
C ALA A 231 4.96 -2.24 13.88
N SER A 232 3.66 -2.49 14.03
CA SER A 232 2.78 -2.99 12.95
C SER A 232 2.88 -2.25 11.63
N GLY A 233 3.13 -0.93 11.64
CA GLY A 233 3.25 -0.12 10.41
C GLY A 233 4.50 -0.38 9.56
N GLU A 234 5.51 -1.09 10.07
CA GLU A 234 6.79 -1.33 9.38
C GLU A 234 7.10 -2.85 9.26
N GLU A 235 6.20 -3.72 9.70
CA GLU A 235 6.40 -5.17 9.72
C GLU A 235 6.60 -5.74 8.32
N GLU A 236 5.83 -5.30 7.34
CA GLU A 236 5.93 -5.80 5.97
C GLU A 236 7.23 -5.35 5.29
N ALA A 237 7.62 -4.09 5.46
CA ALA A 237 8.86 -3.54 4.92
C ALA A 237 10.08 -4.22 5.54
N CYS A 238 10.11 -4.37 6.86
CA CYS A 238 11.16 -5.13 7.57
C CYS A 238 11.15 -6.61 7.15
N GLY A 239 9.97 -7.21 7.02
CA GLY A 239 9.79 -8.59 6.58
C GLY A 239 10.36 -8.83 5.18
N MET A 240 10.20 -7.88 4.26
CA MET A 240 10.80 -7.93 2.92
C MET A 240 12.33 -7.79 2.95
N LEU A 241 12.88 -6.85 3.73
CA LEU A 241 14.33 -6.71 3.89
C LEU A 241 14.95 -7.98 4.49
N ARG A 242 14.30 -8.56 5.52
CA ARG A 242 14.72 -9.83 6.13
C ARG A 242 14.68 -10.97 5.10
N ALA A 243 13.58 -11.13 4.37
CA ALA A 243 13.46 -12.17 3.35
C ALA A 243 14.53 -12.03 2.26
N ASN A 244 14.85 -10.79 1.83
CA ASN A 244 15.91 -10.55 0.87
C ASN A 244 17.27 -11.00 1.41
N ALA A 245 17.60 -10.68 2.67
CA ALA A 245 18.84 -11.13 3.29
C ALA A 245 18.93 -12.67 3.40
N ILE A 246 17.80 -13.35 3.67
CA ILE A 246 17.72 -14.82 3.69
C ILE A 246 17.95 -15.40 2.28
N GLU A 247 17.30 -14.84 1.25
CA GLU A 247 17.47 -15.25 -0.15
C GLU A 247 18.93 -15.09 -0.58
N ARG A 248 19.53 -13.93 -0.29
CA ARG A 248 20.92 -13.61 -0.61
C ARG A 248 21.94 -14.45 0.16
N SER A 249 21.51 -15.09 1.25
CA SER A 249 22.29 -16.08 2.01
C SER A 249 22.11 -17.52 1.49
N GLY A 250 21.41 -17.71 0.35
CA GLY A 250 21.21 -19.01 -0.32
C GLY A 250 19.95 -19.77 0.10
N GLN A 251 19.13 -19.23 1.01
CA GLN A 251 17.95 -19.90 1.56
C GLN A 251 16.66 -19.46 0.85
N VAL A 252 16.60 -19.67 -0.47
CA VAL A 252 15.53 -19.14 -1.35
C VAL A 252 14.13 -19.61 -0.95
N GLN A 253 13.98 -20.88 -0.56
CA GLN A 253 12.68 -21.45 -0.16
C GLN A 253 12.15 -20.77 1.12
N GLN A 254 13.01 -20.63 2.14
CA GLN A 254 12.65 -19.96 3.39
C GLN A 254 12.26 -18.49 3.14
N ALA A 255 13.01 -17.78 2.30
CA ALA A 255 12.67 -16.42 1.92
C ALA A 255 11.32 -16.34 1.20
N ALA A 256 11.02 -17.28 0.29
CA ALA A 256 9.74 -17.31 -0.42
C ALA A 256 8.56 -17.61 0.50
N GLU A 257 8.72 -18.50 1.47
CA GLU A 257 7.73 -18.75 2.52
C GLU A 257 7.47 -17.51 3.37
N GLN A 258 8.52 -16.78 3.73
CA GLN A 258 8.37 -15.54 4.49
C GLN A 258 7.62 -14.47 3.70
N VAL A 259 7.99 -14.24 2.44
CA VAL A 259 7.27 -13.30 1.56
C VAL A 259 5.81 -13.71 1.39
N PHE A 260 5.55 -15.01 1.15
CA PHE A 260 4.20 -15.54 1.03
C PHE A 260 3.39 -15.33 2.32
N SER A 261 3.98 -15.60 3.49
CA SER A 261 3.34 -15.39 4.79
C SER A 261 2.87 -13.92 4.92
N ILE A 262 3.76 -12.96 4.66
CA ILE A 262 3.43 -11.53 4.75
C ILE A 262 2.32 -11.15 3.75
N MET A 263 2.41 -11.62 2.50
CA MET A 263 1.39 -11.33 1.48
C MET A 263 0.03 -11.99 1.78
N SER A 264 0.03 -13.13 2.47
CA SER A 264 -1.19 -13.91 2.75
C SER A 264 -1.93 -13.45 4.01
N GLN A 265 -1.24 -12.84 4.97
CA GLN A 265 -1.84 -12.35 6.22
C GLN A 265 -2.87 -11.24 6.00
N SER A 266 -2.63 -10.35 5.03
CA SER A 266 -3.62 -9.37 4.63
C SER A 266 -3.42 -8.92 3.18
N THR A 267 -4.53 -8.61 2.52
CA THR A 267 -4.49 -8.00 1.18
C THR A 267 -3.80 -6.64 1.18
N ARG A 268 -3.88 -5.91 2.30
CA ARG A 268 -3.12 -4.68 2.54
C ARG A 268 -1.61 -4.95 2.52
N GLY A 269 -1.18 -6.04 3.13
CA GLY A 269 0.23 -6.46 3.15
C GLY A 269 0.78 -6.67 1.75
N ALA A 270 0.06 -7.37 0.87
CA ALA A 270 0.48 -7.56 -0.52
C ALA A 270 0.61 -6.23 -1.30
N ALA A 271 -0.36 -5.32 -1.16
CA ALA A 271 -0.32 -4.01 -1.83
C ALA A 271 0.81 -3.12 -1.30
N ALA A 272 0.99 -3.05 0.02
CA ALA A 272 2.06 -2.31 0.68
C ALA A 272 3.45 -2.84 0.26
N LEU A 273 3.60 -4.16 0.18
CA LEU A 273 4.80 -4.82 -0.33
C LEU A 273 5.13 -4.43 -1.78
N MET A 274 4.14 -4.45 -2.67
CA MET A 274 4.35 -4.06 -4.06
C MET A 274 4.76 -2.58 -4.18
N GLN A 275 4.12 -1.70 -3.40
CA GLN A 275 4.52 -0.30 -3.34
C GLN A 275 5.95 -0.14 -2.81
N PHE A 276 6.32 -0.87 -1.75
CA PHE A 276 7.66 -0.87 -1.20
C PHE A 276 8.70 -1.34 -2.23
N LEU A 277 8.44 -2.42 -2.97
CA LEU A 277 9.31 -2.89 -4.05
C LEU A 277 9.46 -1.86 -5.18
N ALA A 278 8.36 -1.20 -5.57
CA ALA A 278 8.37 -0.18 -6.62
C ALA A 278 9.23 1.05 -6.23
N LEU A 279 9.10 1.52 -4.99
CA LEU A 279 9.89 2.65 -4.47
C LEU A 279 11.37 2.30 -4.25
N ASN A 280 11.69 1.01 -4.11
CA ASN A 280 13.02 0.51 -3.78
C ASN A 280 13.59 -0.44 -4.84
N ARG A 281 13.22 -0.23 -6.11
CA ARG A 281 13.63 -1.10 -7.23
C ARG A 281 15.15 -1.31 -7.31
N GLU A 282 15.92 -0.27 -6.98
CA GLU A 282 17.38 -0.28 -7.03
C GLU A 282 18.02 -1.24 -6.01
N LEU A 283 17.33 -1.57 -4.92
CA LEU A 283 17.82 -2.53 -3.93
C LEU A 283 17.74 -3.99 -4.41
N GLY A 284 17.03 -4.27 -5.50
CA GLY A 284 16.91 -5.62 -6.06
C GLY A 284 16.43 -6.65 -5.03
N LEU A 285 15.31 -6.33 -4.36
CA LEU A 285 14.76 -7.11 -3.25
C LEU A 285 14.07 -8.39 -3.73
N CYS A 286 14.48 -9.53 -3.17
CA CYS A 286 13.87 -10.85 -3.38
C CYS A 286 13.62 -11.25 -4.85
N PRO A 287 14.62 -11.15 -5.76
CA PRO A 287 14.41 -11.39 -7.19
C PRO A 287 13.89 -12.81 -7.50
N ALA A 288 14.22 -13.82 -6.70
CA ALA A 288 13.72 -15.19 -6.89
C ALA A 288 12.50 -15.51 -6.00
N SER A 289 12.55 -15.14 -4.72
CA SER A 289 11.55 -15.52 -3.74
C SER A 289 10.23 -14.76 -3.92
N PHE A 290 10.26 -13.49 -4.34
CA PHE A 290 9.03 -12.71 -4.53
C PHE A 290 8.14 -13.24 -5.67
N PRO A 291 8.65 -13.49 -6.90
CA PRO A 291 7.83 -14.10 -7.95
C PRO A 291 7.24 -15.46 -7.55
N HIS A 292 8.00 -16.28 -6.83
CA HIS A 292 7.52 -17.58 -6.35
C HIS A 292 6.36 -17.43 -5.36
N ALA A 293 6.51 -16.55 -4.36
CA ALA A 293 5.47 -16.24 -3.39
C ALA A 293 4.22 -15.64 -4.05
N LYS A 294 4.41 -14.71 -5.01
CA LYS A 294 3.32 -14.08 -5.75
C LYS A 294 2.52 -15.10 -6.57
N ASN A 295 3.19 -15.95 -7.36
CA ASN A 295 2.53 -16.98 -8.16
C ASN A 295 1.73 -17.95 -7.29
N ARG A 296 2.23 -18.29 -6.10
CA ARG A 296 1.52 -19.12 -5.13
C ARG A 296 0.26 -18.42 -4.59
N LEU A 297 0.36 -17.13 -4.23
CA LEU A 297 -0.80 -16.36 -3.79
C LEU A 297 -1.86 -16.24 -4.90
N ASP A 298 -1.44 -15.92 -6.12
CA ASP A 298 -2.31 -15.83 -7.29
C ASP A 298 -3.02 -17.16 -7.57
N GLY A 299 -2.30 -18.29 -7.45
CA GLY A 299 -2.88 -19.63 -7.55
C GLY A 299 -3.93 -19.92 -6.47
N ASN A 300 -3.70 -19.49 -5.22
CA ASN A 300 -4.67 -19.63 -4.13
C ASN A 300 -5.93 -18.79 -4.39
N ILE A 301 -5.78 -17.54 -4.81
CA ILE A 301 -6.90 -16.65 -5.15
C ILE A 301 -7.71 -17.23 -6.31
N ALA A 302 -7.06 -17.73 -7.37
CA ALA A 302 -7.73 -18.35 -8.51
C ALA A 302 -8.50 -19.63 -8.11
N ALA A 303 -7.94 -20.45 -7.22
CA ALA A 303 -8.60 -21.64 -6.69
C ALA A 303 -9.84 -21.29 -5.85
N GLU A 304 -9.76 -20.26 -5.00
CA GLU A 304 -10.89 -19.78 -4.21
C GLU A 304 -11.99 -19.14 -5.07
N GLY A 305 -11.61 -18.33 -6.06
CA GLY A 305 -12.55 -17.74 -7.02
C GLY A 305 -13.30 -18.81 -7.81
N THR A 306 -12.62 -19.90 -8.19
CA THR A 306 -13.26 -21.05 -8.86
C THR A 306 -14.29 -21.74 -7.96
N LYS A 307 -13.97 -21.94 -6.68
CA LYS A 307 -14.92 -22.50 -5.69
C LYS A 307 -16.15 -21.60 -5.50
N ARG A 308 -15.96 -20.27 -5.41
CA ARG A 308 -17.07 -19.31 -5.27
C ARG A 308 -17.95 -19.27 -6.52
N ALA A 309 -17.36 -19.28 -7.71
CA ALA A 309 -18.10 -19.30 -8.97
C ALA A 309 -18.98 -20.55 -9.10
N ILE A 310 -18.44 -21.73 -8.75
CA ILE A 310 -19.21 -22.99 -8.73
C ILE A 310 -20.35 -22.91 -7.70
N GLY A 311 -20.10 -22.33 -6.52
CA GLY A 311 -21.13 -22.12 -5.50
C GLY A 311 -22.25 -21.16 -5.92
N GLN A 312 -21.93 -20.06 -6.60
CA GLN A 312 -22.93 -19.10 -7.09
C GLN A 312 -23.69 -19.60 -8.33
N THR A 313 -23.12 -20.52 -9.13
CA THR A 313 -23.90 -21.24 -10.16
C THR A 313 -24.96 -22.18 -9.58
N GLY A 314 -25.03 -22.34 -8.25
CA GLY A 314 -26.15 -22.97 -7.56
C GLY A 314 -27.51 -22.33 -7.80
N LEU A 315 -27.59 -21.15 -8.46
CA LEU A 315 -28.84 -20.54 -8.94
C LEU A 315 -29.20 -20.95 -10.39
N VAL A 316 -28.23 -21.41 -11.18
CA VAL A 316 -28.48 -21.99 -12.52
C VAL A 316 -29.06 -23.40 -12.40
N GLY A 317 -28.63 -24.17 -11.40
CA GLY A 317 -29.19 -25.48 -11.06
C GLY A 317 -30.71 -25.50 -10.91
N PRO A 318 -31.34 -24.61 -10.10
CA PRO A 318 -32.79 -24.54 -9.97
C PRO A 318 -33.49 -23.87 -11.15
N ILE A 319 -32.84 -23.01 -11.95
CA ILE A 319 -33.45 -22.48 -13.19
C ILE A 319 -33.53 -23.58 -14.25
N VAL A 320 -32.44 -24.32 -14.47
CA VAL A 320 -32.41 -25.46 -15.41
C VAL A 320 -33.29 -26.59 -14.88
N GLY A 321 -33.20 -26.91 -13.59
CA GLY A 321 -34.07 -27.88 -12.93
C GLY A 321 -35.54 -27.48 -12.98
N GLY A 322 -35.85 -26.19 -12.82
CA GLY A 322 -37.19 -25.63 -12.95
C GLY A 322 -37.75 -25.72 -14.36
N VAL A 323 -36.95 -25.38 -15.38
CA VAL A 323 -37.35 -25.53 -16.79
C VAL A 323 -37.60 -27.01 -17.14
N ILE A 324 -36.76 -27.94 -16.68
CA ILE A 324 -36.95 -29.38 -16.87
C ILE A 324 -38.22 -29.85 -16.15
N LEU A 325 -38.44 -29.45 -14.89
CA LEU A 325 -39.64 -29.81 -14.12
C LEU A 325 -40.92 -29.25 -14.75
N SER A 326 -40.91 -28.00 -15.23
CA SER A 326 -42.03 -27.42 -15.96
C SER A 326 -42.30 -28.17 -17.26
N PHE A 327 -41.26 -28.58 -17.99
CA PHE A 327 -41.41 -29.36 -19.22
C PHE A 327 -42.02 -30.74 -18.93
N VAL A 328 -41.53 -31.46 -17.92
CA VAL A 328 -42.08 -32.76 -17.49
C VAL A 328 -43.54 -32.60 -17.01
N GLY A 329 -43.84 -31.55 -16.24
CA GLY A 329 -45.20 -31.25 -15.79
C GLY A 329 -46.17 -30.95 -16.95
N THR A 330 -45.70 -30.27 -18.00
CA THR A 330 -46.51 -30.00 -19.20
C THR A 330 -46.72 -31.28 -20.02
N LEU A 331 -45.70 -32.14 -20.13
CA LEU A 331 -45.82 -33.45 -20.79
C LEU A 331 -46.82 -34.35 -20.06
N MET A 332 -46.79 -34.38 -18.72
CA MET A 332 -47.73 -35.17 -17.93
C MET A 332 -49.17 -34.66 -18.03
N THR A 333 -49.40 -33.34 -17.97
CA THR A 333 -50.76 -32.79 -18.14
C THR A 333 -51.31 -33.00 -19.55
N THR A 334 -50.48 -32.91 -20.60
CA THR A 334 -50.91 -33.25 -21.97
C THR A 334 -51.26 -34.73 -22.15
N SER A 335 -50.54 -35.64 -21.48
CA SER A 335 -50.84 -37.08 -21.53
C SER A 335 -52.18 -37.45 -20.86
N ALA A 336 -52.58 -36.72 -19.81
CA ALA A 336 -53.85 -36.93 -19.11
C ALA A 336 -55.09 -36.44 -19.88
N LEU A 337 -54.90 -35.62 -20.92
CA LEU A 337 -55.96 -35.05 -21.76
C LEU A 337 -56.20 -35.82 -23.07
N PHE A 338 -55.55 -36.97 -23.27
CA PHE A 338 -55.81 -37.88 -24.39
C PHE A 338 -57.14 -38.62 -24.19
N ASP A 339 -58.25 -37.89 -24.25
CA ASP A 339 -59.54 -38.45 -24.62
C ASP A 339 -59.56 -38.57 -26.16
N PRO A 340 -59.68 -39.79 -26.73
CA PRO A 340 -59.60 -40.02 -28.17
C PRO A 340 -60.69 -39.33 -29.00
N LYS A 341 -61.66 -38.65 -28.38
CA LYS A 341 -62.75 -37.94 -29.08
C LYS A 341 -62.57 -36.42 -29.17
N ALA A 342 -61.56 -35.83 -28.56
CA ALA A 342 -61.37 -34.37 -28.55
C ALA A 342 -60.71 -33.85 -29.85
N LYS A 343 -61.50 -33.27 -30.76
CA LYS A 343 -61.03 -32.56 -31.98
C LYS A 343 -60.55 -31.14 -31.67
N SER A 344 -59.57 -30.97 -30.78
CA SER A 344 -59.11 -29.64 -30.34
C SER A 344 -57.56 -29.52 -30.29
N PRO A 345 -57.00 -28.31 -30.08
CA PRO A 345 -55.73 -27.81 -30.65
C PRO A 345 -54.45 -28.29 -29.93
N ILE A 346 -54.31 -29.61 -29.73
CA ILE A 346 -53.19 -30.23 -29.01
C ILE A 346 -51.83 -29.91 -29.66
N TRP A 347 -51.79 -29.84 -30.99
CA TRP A 347 -50.57 -29.46 -31.73
C TRP A 347 -50.08 -28.04 -31.43
N GLY A 348 -50.99 -27.11 -31.10
CA GLY A 348 -50.62 -25.74 -30.74
C GLY A 348 -49.87 -25.65 -29.42
N LEU A 349 -50.29 -26.44 -28.41
CA LEU A 349 -49.61 -26.51 -27.11
C LEU A 349 -48.22 -27.14 -27.23
N PHE A 350 -48.08 -28.17 -28.06
CA PHE A 350 -46.79 -28.83 -28.28
C PHE A 350 -45.80 -27.90 -29.00
N ALA A 351 -46.26 -27.20 -30.05
CA ALA A 351 -45.45 -26.23 -30.77
C ALA A 351 -45.04 -25.04 -29.87
N PHE A 352 -45.94 -24.55 -29.01
CA PHE A 352 -45.63 -23.51 -28.04
C PHE A 352 -44.60 -23.97 -26.99
N GLY A 353 -44.73 -25.20 -26.48
CA GLY A 353 -43.77 -25.78 -25.54
C GLY A 353 -42.36 -25.90 -26.13
N LEU A 354 -42.23 -26.35 -27.37
CA LEU A 354 -40.95 -26.40 -28.09
C LEU A 354 -40.37 -24.99 -28.33
N LEU A 355 -41.21 -24.01 -28.68
CA LEU A 355 -40.77 -22.63 -28.86
C LEU A 355 -40.20 -22.05 -27.56
N VAL A 356 -40.92 -22.22 -26.43
CA VAL A 356 -40.45 -21.75 -25.11
C VAL A 356 -39.14 -22.42 -24.71
N LEU A 357 -39.02 -23.74 -24.93
CA LEU A 357 -37.79 -24.48 -24.63
C LEU A 357 -36.61 -23.98 -25.48
N SER A 358 -36.83 -23.81 -26.80
CA SER A 358 -35.79 -23.32 -27.70
C SER A 358 -35.33 -21.90 -27.35
N LEU A 359 -36.26 -21.00 -26.98
CA LEU A 359 -35.93 -19.65 -26.51
C LEU A 359 -35.15 -19.69 -25.20
N ALA A 360 -35.54 -20.55 -24.25
CA ALA A 360 -34.84 -20.72 -22.98
C ALA A 360 -33.40 -21.23 -23.19
N VAL A 361 -33.21 -22.22 -24.07
CA VAL A 361 -31.87 -22.73 -24.45
C VAL A 361 -31.04 -21.63 -25.13
N LEU A 362 -31.64 -20.84 -26.02
CA LEU A 362 -30.93 -19.77 -26.72
C LEU A 362 -30.48 -18.65 -25.77
N VAL A 363 -31.35 -18.22 -24.85
CA VAL A 363 -31.01 -17.26 -23.78
C VAL A 363 -29.93 -17.82 -22.86
N PHE A 364 -30.03 -19.10 -22.49
CA PHE A 364 -29.03 -19.78 -21.67
C PHE A 364 -27.67 -19.83 -22.38
N VAL A 365 -27.63 -20.27 -23.64
CA VAL A 365 -26.40 -20.34 -24.44
C VAL A 365 -25.82 -18.94 -24.65
N ALA A 366 -26.63 -17.92 -24.92
CA ALA A 366 -26.18 -16.54 -25.03
C ALA A 366 -25.59 -16.02 -23.72
N GLY A 367 -26.23 -16.30 -22.59
CA GLY A 367 -25.75 -15.94 -21.25
C GLY A 367 -24.44 -16.63 -20.89
N VAL A 368 -24.34 -17.94 -21.11
CA VAL A 368 -23.11 -18.72 -20.90
C VAL A 368 -21.99 -18.23 -21.80
N ARG A 369 -22.28 -17.96 -23.09
CA ARG A 369 -21.27 -17.48 -24.04
C ARG A 369 -20.80 -16.07 -23.71
N GLY A 370 -21.69 -15.20 -23.23
CA GLY A 370 -21.35 -13.88 -22.69
C GLY A 370 -20.44 -13.97 -21.47
N ASN A 371 -20.80 -14.78 -20.48
CA ASN A 371 -19.98 -15.01 -19.29
C ASN A 371 -18.62 -15.64 -19.61
N LEU A 372 -18.57 -16.59 -20.55
CA LEU A 372 -17.31 -17.19 -20.99
C LEU A 372 -16.42 -16.20 -21.73
N ARG A 373 -16.99 -15.31 -22.55
CA ARG A 373 -16.24 -14.24 -23.22
C ARG A 373 -15.65 -13.27 -22.20
N GLU A 374 -16.46 -12.82 -21.24
CA GLU A 374 -16.02 -11.92 -20.18
C GLU A 374 -14.93 -12.59 -19.31
N ARG A 375 -15.12 -13.87 -18.96
CA ARG A 375 -14.11 -14.65 -18.24
C ARG A 375 -12.80 -14.78 -19.03
N ARG A 376 -12.86 -15.12 -20.32
CA ARG A 376 -11.67 -15.21 -21.19
C ARG A 376 -10.99 -13.87 -21.34
N ARG A 377 -11.75 -12.78 -21.42
CA ARG A 377 -11.20 -11.42 -21.45
C ARG A 377 -10.47 -11.12 -20.15
N ARG A 378 -11.08 -11.35 -18.99
CA ARG A 378 -10.45 -11.15 -17.68
C ARG A 378 -9.18 -11.99 -17.51
N ILE A 379 -9.21 -13.27 -17.90
CA ILE A 379 -8.02 -14.14 -17.88
C ILE A 379 -6.92 -13.57 -18.79
N ARG A 380 -7.26 -13.16 -20.01
CA ARG A 380 -6.30 -12.55 -20.93
C ARG A 380 -5.69 -11.28 -20.34
N VAL A 381 -6.51 -10.35 -19.83
CA VAL A 381 -6.01 -9.12 -19.20
C VAL A 381 -5.13 -9.45 -18.00
N TYR A 382 -5.49 -10.44 -17.21
CA TYR A 382 -4.69 -10.87 -16.07
C TYR A 382 -3.31 -11.43 -16.49
N GLU A 383 -3.27 -12.26 -17.53
CA GLU A 383 -2.05 -12.93 -18.02
C GLU A 383 -1.15 -12.01 -18.85
N THR A 384 -1.73 -11.20 -19.74
CA THR A 384 -0.98 -10.41 -20.74
C THR A 384 -1.12 -8.90 -20.55
N GLY A 385 -1.92 -8.45 -19.59
CA GLY A 385 -2.13 -7.02 -19.34
C GLY A 385 -0.90 -6.32 -18.79
N LEU A 386 -0.82 -5.03 -19.07
CA LEU A 386 0.19 -4.13 -18.50
C LEU A 386 -0.09 -3.95 -17.01
N ASP A 387 0.96 -3.96 -16.20
CA ASP A 387 0.86 -3.60 -14.78
C ASP A 387 0.45 -2.13 -14.66
N ALA A 388 -0.59 -1.88 -13.89
CA ALA A 388 -1.11 -0.55 -13.64
C ALA A 388 -1.40 -0.38 -12.14
N THR A 389 -1.42 0.88 -11.71
CA THR A 389 -1.90 1.26 -10.37
C THR A 389 -3.14 2.11 -10.52
N LEU A 390 -4.22 1.73 -9.84
CA LEU A 390 -5.46 2.49 -9.80
C LEU A 390 -5.49 3.34 -8.55
N THR A 391 -5.71 4.64 -8.68
CA THR A 391 -6.02 5.51 -7.55
C THR A 391 -7.54 5.61 -7.43
N VAL A 392 -8.11 5.18 -6.32
CA VAL A 392 -9.56 5.33 -6.11
C VAL A 392 -9.87 6.80 -5.86
N LEU A 393 -10.78 7.40 -6.61
CA LEU A 393 -11.22 8.78 -6.41
C LEU A 393 -12.48 8.85 -5.55
N ASP A 394 -13.41 7.93 -5.78
CA ASP A 394 -14.71 7.90 -5.13
C ASP A 394 -15.23 6.46 -5.11
N LEU A 395 -15.97 6.11 -4.06
CA LEU A 395 -16.65 4.83 -3.91
C LEU A 395 -18.10 5.09 -3.49
N LYS A 396 -19.02 4.92 -4.44
CA LYS A 396 -20.45 4.95 -4.19
C LYS A 396 -20.92 3.55 -3.83
N ARG A 397 -21.33 3.39 -2.58
CA ARG A 397 -21.85 2.12 -2.08
C ARG A 397 -23.23 1.85 -2.63
N GLY A 398 -23.41 0.69 -3.25
CA GLY A 398 -24.72 0.17 -3.59
C GLY A 398 -25.47 -0.30 -2.34
N GLY A 399 -26.80 -0.21 -2.34
CA GLY A 399 -27.61 -0.96 -1.36
C GLY A 399 -27.42 -2.48 -1.48
N LYS A 400 -28.05 -3.30 -0.62
CA LYS A 400 -27.91 -4.78 -0.59
C LYS A 400 -28.03 -5.52 -1.94
N GLN A 401 -28.65 -4.90 -2.95
CA GLN A 401 -28.81 -5.46 -4.30
C GLN A 401 -28.19 -4.59 -5.41
N GLN A 402 -27.62 -3.43 -5.09
CA GLN A 402 -26.98 -2.58 -6.08
C GLN A 402 -25.47 -2.83 -6.08
N ALA A 403 -24.88 -2.79 -7.26
CA ALA A 403 -23.44 -2.83 -7.39
C ALA A 403 -22.82 -1.56 -6.83
N ASP A 404 -21.66 -1.70 -6.19
CA ASP A 404 -20.80 -0.59 -5.83
C ASP A 404 -20.20 0.01 -7.11
N GLU A 405 -20.06 1.34 -7.12
CA GLU A 405 -19.45 2.08 -8.22
C GLU A 405 -18.20 2.79 -7.72
N MET A 406 -17.06 2.48 -8.34
CA MET A 406 -15.80 3.17 -8.09
C MET A 406 -15.46 4.10 -9.26
N LYS A 407 -15.06 5.33 -8.94
CA LYS A 407 -14.32 6.19 -9.86
C LYS A 407 -12.84 6.05 -9.58
N LEU A 408 -12.04 5.88 -10.63
CA LEU A 408 -10.64 5.49 -10.54
C LEU A 408 -9.81 6.38 -11.49
N ILE A 409 -8.56 6.69 -11.11
CA ILE A 409 -7.53 7.11 -12.07
C ILE A 409 -6.61 5.93 -12.31
N VAL A 410 -6.46 5.53 -13.56
CA VAL A 410 -5.56 4.45 -13.97
C VAL A 410 -4.20 5.03 -14.32
N HIS A 411 -3.16 4.56 -13.64
CA HIS A 411 -1.77 4.89 -13.92
C HIS A 411 -1.09 3.69 -14.58
N VAL A 412 -0.85 3.77 -15.89
CA VAL A 412 -0.06 2.79 -16.65
C VAL A 412 1.34 3.37 -16.90
N PRO A 413 2.42 2.61 -16.67
CA PRO A 413 3.76 3.07 -16.99
C PRO A 413 3.87 3.53 -18.45
N ALA A 414 4.46 4.72 -18.67
CA ALA A 414 4.66 5.35 -19.98
C ALA A 414 3.38 5.85 -20.72
N GLU A 415 2.21 5.82 -20.07
CA GLU A 415 1.00 6.46 -20.60
C GLU A 415 0.51 7.60 -19.70
N ALA A 416 -0.24 8.53 -20.28
CA ALA A 416 -0.93 9.56 -19.51
C ALA A 416 -2.03 8.91 -18.64
N PRO A 417 -2.16 9.29 -17.35
CA PRO A 417 -3.22 8.78 -16.50
C PRO A 417 -4.60 9.08 -17.09
N TYR A 418 -5.56 8.16 -16.92
CA TYR A 418 -6.92 8.35 -17.41
C TYR A 418 -7.96 7.92 -16.37
N GLU A 419 -9.13 8.56 -16.42
CA GLU A 419 -10.25 8.20 -15.55
C GLU A 419 -10.97 6.95 -16.05
N ALA A 420 -11.37 6.10 -15.10
CA ALA A 420 -12.16 4.92 -15.37
C ALA A 420 -13.23 4.71 -14.31
N LYS A 421 -14.25 3.93 -14.67
CA LYS A 421 -15.34 3.54 -13.77
C LYS A 421 -15.36 2.03 -13.65
N TRP A 422 -15.45 1.54 -12.42
CA TRP A 422 -15.65 0.13 -12.12
C TRP A 422 -17.00 -0.05 -11.43
N VAL A 423 -17.72 -1.11 -11.79
CA VAL A 423 -19.03 -1.46 -11.22
C VAL A 423 -19.03 -2.93 -10.87
N GLY A 424 -19.32 -3.25 -9.61
CA GLY A 424 -19.37 -4.62 -9.12
C GLY A 424 -19.76 -4.69 -7.65
N HIS A 425 -19.96 -5.88 -7.12
CA HIS A 425 -20.25 -6.05 -5.69
C HIS A 425 -18.95 -6.24 -4.92
N LEU A 426 -18.68 -5.34 -3.96
CA LEU A 426 -17.56 -5.49 -3.05
C LEU A 426 -18.07 -6.07 -1.73
N SER A 427 -17.34 -7.02 -1.17
CA SER A 427 -17.49 -7.41 0.22
C SER A 427 -17.13 -6.25 1.16
N PRO A 428 -17.59 -6.25 2.43
CA PRO A 428 -17.26 -5.19 3.38
C PRO A 428 -15.75 -4.91 3.51
N ASP A 429 -14.92 -5.96 3.48
CA ASP A 429 -13.46 -5.81 3.56
C ASP A 429 -12.89 -5.17 2.28
N GLU A 430 -13.42 -5.54 1.12
CA GLU A 430 -13.05 -4.96 -0.17
C GLU A 430 -13.47 -3.49 -0.26
N GLN A 431 -14.62 -3.11 0.30
CA GLN A 431 -15.05 -1.71 0.38
C GLN A 431 -14.10 -0.84 1.22
N VAL A 432 -13.51 -1.40 2.29
CA VAL A 432 -12.49 -0.70 3.09
C VAL A 432 -11.20 -0.54 2.29
N ARG A 433 -10.81 -1.53 1.47
CA ARG A 433 -9.62 -1.46 0.59
C ARG A 433 -9.79 -0.47 -0.55
N ALA A 434 -11.00 -0.42 -1.10
CA ALA A 434 -11.42 0.49 -2.15
C ALA A 434 -11.82 1.87 -1.63
N ALA A 435 -11.38 2.28 -0.43
CA ALA A 435 -11.67 3.61 0.06
C ALA A 435 -10.99 4.68 -0.84
N PRO A 436 -11.62 5.85 -1.04
CA PRO A 436 -11.07 6.93 -1.86
C PRO A 436 -9.64 7.31 -1.45
N GLY A 437 -8.68 7.37 -2.36
CA GLY A 437 -7.27 7.66 -2.10
C GLY A 437 -6.40 6.41 -1.93
N CYS A 438 -7.00 5.23 -1.80
CA CYS A 438 -6.25 3.98 -1.85
C CYS A 438 -5.73 3.69 -3.25
N TYR A 439 -4.58 3.00 -3.31
CA TYR A 439 -4.00 2.49 -4.53
C TYR A 439 -4.32 1.00 -4.66
N LEU A 440 -4.88 0.61 -5.79
CA LEU A 440 -5.19 -0.78 -6.10
C LEU A 440 -4.31 -1.25 -7.27
N PRO A 441 -3.57 -2.37 -7.13
CA PRO A 441 -2.88 -2.95 -8.26
C PRO A 441 -3.91 -3.44 -9.28
N ALA A 442 -3.61 -3.23 -10.55
CA ALA A 442 -4.46 -3.68 -11.65
C ALA A 442 -3.63 -4.17 -12.83
N LYS A 443 -4.30 -4.94 -13.68
CA LYS A 443 -3.84 -5.28 -15.02
C LYS A 443 -4.73 -4.57 -16.02
N VAL A 444 -4.14 -3.89 -17.00
CA VAL A 444 -4.86 -3.14 -18.03
C VAL A 444 -4.60 -3.77 -19.39
N ASP A 445 -5.64 -3.94 -20.21
CA ASP A 445 -5.52 -4.29 -21.61
C ASP A 445 -5.05 -3.07 -22.42
N PRO A 446 -3.90 -3.13 -23.09
CA PRO A 446 -3.38 -1.99 -23.86
C PRO A 446 -4.26 -1.63 -25.07
N GLN A 447 -5.12 -2.53 -25.55
CA GLN A 447 -5.92 -2.29 -26.77
C GLN A 447 -7.23 -1.57 -26.48
N ASP A 448 -7.90 -1.93 -25.39
CA ASP A 448 -9.27 -1.45 -25.09
C ASP A 448 -9.42 -0.74 -23.74
N ARG A 449 -8.32 -0.60 -23.00
CA ARG A 449 -8.24 0.04 -21.67
C ARG A 449 -9.12 -0.61 -20.59
N THR A 450 -9.64 -1.81 -20.84
CA THR A 450 -10.29 -2.57 -19.77
C THR A 450 -9.27 -3.07 -18.78
N PHE A 451 -9.70 -3.23 -17.54
CA PHE A 451 -8.80 -3.58 -16.46
C PHE A 451 -9.43 -4.58 -15.52
N VAL A 452 -8.55 -5.35 -14.88
CA VAL A 452 -8.90 -6.30 -13.82
C VAL A 452 -8.17 -5.86 -12.57
N ILE A 453 -8.87 -5.88 -11.43
CA ILE A 453 -8.31 -5.59 -10.12
C ILE A 453 -8.16 -6.94 -9.42
N PRO A 454 -6.98 -7.56 -9.37
CA PRO A 454 -6.81 -8.94 -8.85
C PRO A 454 -7.27 -9.16 -7.41
N LEU A 455 -7.34 -8.08 -6.63
CA LEU A 455 -7.60 -8.09 -5.19
C LEU A 455 -9.09 -7.88 -4.83
N LEU A 456 -9.96 -7.70 -5.84
CA LEU A 456 -11.41 -7.51 -5.77
C LEU A 456 -12.09 -8.52 -6.70
#